data_AF-A0AAE2ELQ0-F1
#
_entry.id   AF-A0AAE2ELQ0-F1
#
_cell.length_a   1.000
_cell.length_b   1.000
_cell.length_c   1.000
_cell.angle_alpha   90.00
_cell.angle_beta   90.00
_cell.angle_gamma   90.00
#
_symmetry.space_group_name_H-M   'P 1'
#
loop_
_entity.id
_entity.type
_entity.pdbx_description
1 polymer ?
#
loop_
_entity_poly.entity_id
_entity_poly.type
_entity_poly.pdbx_seq_one_letter_code
_entity_poly.pdbx_strand_id
1 'polypeptide(L)'
;MNIKKIAKQTAALTFAAALLTGGATQAFAKETETKDYRKSYGISHITRNDMLKIPEQQKSAQFKVPQFDPASIKNIPSAKGYDSSGKLIDLDVWDSWPLQNPDGTVATYHGYNLVFALAGDPKNVDDTSIYLFYQKKGETSIDSWKNAGRVFKDSDKFVPNDPYLKYQTQEWSGSATLTKDGKVRLFYTAFSGSQYGKQTLTTAQVNFSQPDSDTLKIEGVEDHKSVFDGADGTVYQNVQQFIDEGNYSSGDNHTMRDPHYVEDHGHKYLVFEANTGTKTGYQGEDSLFNRAYYGGNKSFFKEESTKLLQGPKKKDAELANGALGIVELNNDYTLKKVMKPLIASNTVTDEIERANLFKMNGKWYLLTDSRGSKMTIDGIGSKDIYMLGYVSNSLTGPFKPLNKSGLVLHMDQDYNDITFTYSHFAVPQAKGNQVVITSYITNRGISNEHHSTFAPSFLLNIEGSKTSVVQNSILAQGQLTID
;
A
#
# COMPACT_ATOMS: atom_id res chain seq x y z
N MET A 1 5.91 34.10 -64.24
CA MET A 1 7.04 33.92 -63.31
C MET A 1 6.80 34.83 -62.10
N ASN A 2 6.71 34.23 -60.90
CA ASN A 2 6.66 34.74 -59.51
C ASN A 2 6.84 36.26 -59.22
N ILE A 3 6.32 36.91 -58.17
CA ILE A 3 5.39 36.68 -57.02
C ILE A 3 5.30 38.06 -56.29
N LYS A 4 4.23 38.30 -55.48
CA LYS A 4 4.08 39.23 -54.32
C LYS A 4 3.71 40.72 -54.50
N LYS A 5 2.57 41.10 -53.88
CA LYS A 5 2.31 42.27 -52.96
C LYS A 5 0.80 42.24 -52.58
N ILE A 6 0.37 42.05 -51.32
CA ILE A 6 0.26 42.92 -50.12
C ILE A 6 -0.70 44.13 -50.26
N ALA A 7 -1.57 44.25 -49.23
CA ALA A 7 -2.40 45.37 -48.72
C ALA A 7 -3.80 45.54 -49.35
N LYS A 8 -4.92 45.44 -48.60
CA LYS A 8 -5.52 46.21 -47.46
C LYS A 8 -6.41 47.38 -47.94
N GLN A 9 -7.58 47.51 -47.29
CA GLN A 9 -8.58 48.61 -47.31
C GLN A 9 -9.57 48.57 -48.50
N THR A 10 -10.89 48.83 -48.39
CA THR A 10 -11.71 49.49 -47.36
C THR A 10 -13.20 49.12 -47.53
N ALA A 11 -13.93 49.18 -46.42
CA ALA A 11 -15.37 49.34 -46.18
C ALA A 11 -16.38 49.50 -47.34
N ALA A 12 -17.52 48.82 -47.19
CA ALA A 12 -18.83 49.47 -47.24
C ALA A 12 -19.87 48.65 -46.44
N LEU A 13 -20.42 49.30 -45.42
CA LEU A 13 -21.58 48.85 -44.64
C LEU A 13 -22.83 48.80 -45.49
N THR A 14 -23.71 47.84 -45.25
CA THR A 14 -25.16 48.07 -45.44
C THR A 14 -25.91 47.37 -44.32
N PHE A 15 -26.50 48.20 -43.45
CA PHE A 15 -27.46 47.82 -42.43
C PHE A 15 -28.82 47.55 -43.11
N ALA A 16 -29.42 46.41 -42.82
CA ALA A 16 -30.87 46.23 -42.94
C ALA A 16 -31.34 45.42 -41.73
N ALA A 17 -31.86 46.15 -40.74
CA ALA A 17 -32.57 45.59 -39.61
C ALA A 17 -34.05 45.43 -39.99
N ALA A 18 -34.56 44.20 -39.90
CA ALA A 18 -36.00 43.94 -39.81
C ALA A 18 -36.22 43.06 -38.58
N LEU A 19 -36.73 43.68 -37.52
CA LEU A 19 -37.37 43.02 -36.39
C LEU A 19 -38.78 42.56 -36.83
N LEU A 20 -39.17 41.33 -36.50
CA LEU A 20 -40.33 41.05 -35.64
C LEU A 20 -40.60 39.53 -35.53
N THR A 21 -40.49 39.07 -34.28
CA THR A 21 -41.35 38.10 -33.56
C THR A 21 -41.44 36.64 -33.99
N GLY A 22 -41.09 35.79 -33.01
CA GLY A 22 -41.96 34.66 -32.63
C GLY A 22 -41.46 33.28 -33.06
N GLY A 23 -40.83 32.56 -32.14
CA GLY A 23 -40.54 31.14 -32.31
C GLY A 23 -39.43 30.67 -31.41
N ALA A 24 -39.78 30.29 -30.19
CA ALA A 24 -38.90 29.54 -29.29
C ALA A 24 -38.41 28.27 -30.01
N THR A 25 -37.19 28.31 -30.53
CA THR A 25 -36.48 27.09 -30.90
C THR A 25 -35.84 26.56 -29.63
N GLN A 26 -36.54 25.59 -29.03
CA GLN A 26 -35.90 24.61 -28.16
C GLN A 26 -34.69 24.07 -28.93
N ALA A 27 -33.50 24.49 -28.53
CA ALA A 27 -32.30 23.76 -28.83
C ALA A 27 -32.45 22.41 -28.11
N PHE A 28 -32.93 21.41 -28.85
CA PHE A 28 -32.76 20.02 -28.45
C PHE A 28 -31.27 19.84 -28.20
N ALA A 29 -30.91 19.71 -26.92
CA ALA A 29 -29.61 19.24 -26.51
C ALA A 29 -29.37 17.96 -27.30
N LYS A 30 -28.35 18.00 -28.16
CA LYS A 30 -27.80 16.81 -28.80
C LYS A 30 -27.51 15.86 -27.66
N GLU A 31 -28.24 14.75 -27.56
CA GLU A 31 -27.90 13.67 -26.65
C GLU A 31 -26.43 13.35 -26.92
N THR A 32 -25.55 13.74 -26.00
CA THR A 32 -24.18 13.27 -25.99
C THR A 32 -24.30 11.75 -25.86
N GLU A 33 -23.91 11.03 -26.90
CA GLU A 33 -23.75 9.58 -26.86
C GLU A 33 -23.13 9.20 -25.51
N THR A 34 -23.77 8.30 -24.78
CA THR A 34 -23.37 7.98 -23.42
C THR A 34 -21.94 7.46 -23.45
N LYS A 35 -20.99 8.25 -22.92
CA LYS A 35 -19.58 7.86 -22.70
C LYS A 35 -19.42 6.64 -21.77
N ASP A 36 -20.51 6.01 -21.30
CA ASP A 36 -20.46 4.88 -20.38
C ASP A 36 -19.99 3.58 -21.04
N TYR A 37 -19.05 2.90 -20.40
CA TYR A 37 -18.57 1.60 -20.87
C TYR A 37 -18.41 0.64 -19.69
N ARG A 38 -18.06 -0.62 -19.97
CA ARG A 38 -17.74 -1.59 -18.92
C ARG A 38 -16.55 -2.42 -19.34
N LYS A 39 -15.42 -2.22 -18.68
CA LYS A 39 -14.20 -2.98 -18.92
C LYS A 39 -13.51 -3.29 -17.59
N SER A 40 -13.43 -4.56 -17.22
CA SER A 40 -12.75 -4.99 -15.99
C SER A 40 -11.26 -5.27 -16.18
N TYR A 41 -10.77 -5.22 -17.43
CA TYR A 41 -9.38 -5.57 -17.81
C TYR A 41 -8.94 -7.00 -17.46
N GLY A 42 -9.89 -7.84 -17.02
CA GLY A 42 -9.62 -9.19 -16.52
C GLY A 42 -8.99 -9.21 -15.14
N ILE A 43 -9.20 -8.16 -14.33
CA ILE A 43 -8.76 -8.04 -12.93
C ILE A 43 -9.96 -7.78 -12.00
N SER A 44 -9.75 -7.90 -10.69
CA SER A 44 -10.75 -7.57 -9.68
C SER A 44 -10.78 -6.05 -9.43
N HIS A 45 -11.86 -5.52 -8.85
CA HIS A 45 -12.00 -4.09 -8.57
C HIS A 45 -12.57 -3.86 -7.16
N ILE A 46 -12.00 -2.90 -6.43
CA ILE A 46 -12.63 -2.30 -5.24
C ILE A 46 -13.72 -1.38 -5.77
N THR A 47 -14.98 -1.81 -5.69
CA THR A 47 -16.08 -1.07 -6.33
C THR A 47 -16.65 0.00 -5.41
N ARG A 48 -17.08 1.14 -5.98
CA ARG A 48 -17.76 2.20 -5.22
C ARG A 48 -19.00 1.67 -4.46
N ASN A 49 -19.78 0.79 -5.08
CA ASN A 49 -20.93 0.14 -4.46
C ASN A 49 -20.57 -0.70 -3.23
N ASP A 50 -19.40 -1.34 -3.23
CA ASP A 50 -18.94 -2.11 -2.08
C ASP A 50 -18.44 -1.18 -0.97
N MET A 51 -17.71 -0.13 -1.32
CA MET A 51 -17.21 0.87 -0.37
C MET A 51 -18.33 1.68 0.29
N LEU A 52 -19.40 2.02 -0.43
CA LEU A 52 -20.57 2.73 0.14
C LEU A 52 -21.34 1.91 1.20
N LYS A 53 -21.07 0.61 1.34
CA LYS A 53 -21.62 -0.21 2.44
C LYS A 53 -20.82 -0.06 3.74
N ILE A 54 -19.55 0.34 3.64
CA ILE A 54 -18.60 0.38 4.75
C ILE A 54 -19.03 1.32 5.88
N PRO A 55 -19.53 2.55 5.63
CA PRO A 55 -19.90 3.48 6.71
C PRO A 55 -20.95 2.93 7.69
N GLU A 56 -21.90 2.13 7.21
CA GLU A 56 -22.85 1.45 8.10
C GLU A 56 -22.25 0.18 8.71
N GLN A 57 -21.52 -0.60 7.92
CA GLN A 57 -20.95 -1.87 8.35
C GLN A 57 -19.87 -1.70 9.44
N GLN A 58 -19.04 -0.65 9.35
CA GLN A 58 -17.92 -0.39 10.26
C GLN A 58 -18.36 -0.09 11.71
N LYS A 59 -19.63 0.22 11.92
CA LYS A 59 -20.20 0.43 13.26
C LYS A 59 -20.20 -0.86 14.10
N SER A 60 -20.16 -2.04 13.46
CA SER A 60 -20.12 -3.32 14.14
C SER A 60 -18.79 -3.58 14.84
N ALA A 61 -18.82 -4.02 16.10
CA ALA A 61 -17.63 -4.44 16.84
C ALA A 61 -16.83 -5.56 16.14
N GLN A 62 -17.46 -6.29 15.21
CA GLN A 62 -16.82 -7.30 14.38
C GLN A 62 -15.58 -6.78 13.62
N PHE A 63 -15.57 -5.50 13.25
CA PHE A 63 -14.53 -4.92 12.40
C PHE A 63 -13.68 -3.87 13.13
N LYS A 64 -13.94 -3.58 14.40
CA LYS A 64 -13.23 -2.50 15.09
C LYS A 64 -11.88 -2.99 15.60
N VAL A 65 -10.82 -2.22 15.31
CA VAL A 65 -9.55 -2.36 16.04
C VAL A 65 -9.84 -2.19 17.54
N PRO A 66 -9.36 -3.10 18.40
CA PRO A 66 -9.68 -3.04 19.82
C PRO A 66 -9.06 -1.79 20.46
N GLN A 67 -9.70 -1.29 21.52
CA GLN A 67 -9.12 -0.20 22.30
C GLN A 67 -7.95 -0.73 23.13
N PHE A 68 -6.82 -0.05 23.04
CA PHE A 68 -5.62 -0.37 23.81
C PHE A 68 -5.56 0.47 25.10
N ASP A 69 -4.98 -0.09 26.15
CA ASP A 69 -4.72 0.66 27.38
C ASP A 69 -3.47 1.53 27.19
N PRO A 70 -3.58 2.87 27.14
CA PRO A 70 -2.44 3.76 26.95
C PRO A 70 -1.36 3.60 28.02
N ALA A 71 -1.72 3.23 29.25
CA ALA A 71 -0.78 3.05 30.35
C ALA A 71 0.10 1.79 30.18
N SER A 72 -0.35 0.85 29.34
CA SER A 72 0.39 -0.38 29.01
C SER A 72 1.40 -0.19 27.86
N ILE A 73 1.29 0.94 27.13
CA ILE A 73 2.09 1.19 25.93
C ILE A 73 3.50 1.61 26.31
N LYS A 74 4.49 0.92 25.72
CA LYS A 74 5.92 1.19 25.92
C LYS A 74 6.62 1.39 24.58
N ASN A 75 7.59 2.30 24.55
CA ASN A 75 8.59 2.36 23.49
C ASN A 75 9.41 1.05 23.47
N ILE A 76 9.92 0.65 22.31
CA ILE A 76 10.86 -0.48 22.21
C ILE A 76 12.18 -0.07 22.88
N PRO A 77 12.62 -0.70 23.98
CA PRO A 77 13.81 -0.22 24.71
C PRO A 77 15.09 -0.23 23.87
N SER A 78 15.18 -1.16 22.91
CA SER A 78 16.32 -1.29 21.99
C SER A 78 16.24 -0.39 20.76
N ALA A 79 15.16 0.37 20.55
CA ALA A 79 15.02 1.28 19.40
C ALA A 79 15.85 2.56 19.61
N LYS A 80 17.17 2.37 19.66
CA LYS A 80 18.16 3.43 19.78
C LYS A 80 18.91 3.56 18.46
N GLY A 81 19.21 4.80 18.08
CA GLY A 81 20.01 5.13 16.91
C GLY A 81 20.78 6.43 17.12
N TYR A 82 21.41 6.94 16.07
CA TYR A 82 22.15 8.19 16.13
C TYR A 82 21.55 9.21 15.16
N ASP A 83 21.34 10.43 15.64
CA ASP A 83 20.92 11.54 14.77
C ASP A 83 22.06 12.01 13.86
N SER A 84 21.77 12.99 13.00
CA SER A 84 22.75 13.56 12.07
C SER A 84 23.96 14.24 12.74
N SER A 85 23.87 14.55 14.05
CA SER A 85 24.98 15.08 14.85
C SER A 85 25.80 13.99 15.55
N GLY A 86 25.41 12.73 15.41
CA GLY A 86 26.03 11.59 16.09
C GLY A 86 25.59 11.42 17.54
N LYS A 87 24.50 12.08 17.96
CA LYS A 87 23.94 11.92 19.31
C LYS A 87 23.03 10.69 19.35
N LEU A 88 23.17 9.88 20.40
CA LEU A 88 22.28 8.75 20.67
C LEU A 88 20.85 9.26 20.97
N ILE A 89 19.88 8.73 20.25
CA ILE A 89 18.46 9.09 20.36
C ILE A 89 17.58 7.83 20.41
N ASP A 90 16.36 8.02 20.91
CA ASP A 90 15.24 7.10 20.69
C ASP A 90 14.69 7.28 19.27
N LEU A 91 14.46 6.17 18.58
CA LEU A 91 13.91 6.15 17.23
C LEU A 91 12.40 5.93 17.28
N ASP A 92 11.68 6.57 16.37
CA ASP A 92 10.35 6.10 16.00
C ASP A 92 10.49 4.82 15.19
N VAL A 93 9.64 3.82 15.44
CA VAL A 93 9.57 2.54 14.72
C VAL A 93 8.14 2.29 14.27
N TRP A 94 7.92 2.17 12.95
CA TRP A 94 6.56 2.08 12.38
C TRP A 94 6.33 0.79 11.59
N ASP A 95 6.17 0.88 10.27
CA ASP A 95 5.87 -0.25 9.40
C ASP A 95 6.87 -1.38 9.63
N SER A 96 6.35 -2.56 9.96
CA SER A 96 7.16 -3.72 10.30
C SER A 96 6.60 -4.99 9.71
N TRP A 97 7.50 -5.94 9.43
CA TRP A 97 7.20 -7.24 8.87
C TRP A 97 8.12 -8.32 9.46
N PRO A 98 7.57 -9.48 9.84
CA PRO A 98 8.39 -10.58 10.31
C PRO A 98 9.17 -11.23 9.17
N LEU A 99 10.26 -11.92 9.51
CA LEU A 99 10.81 -12.96 8.63
C LEU A 99 9.79 -14.11 8.55
N GLN A 100 9.38 -14.45 7.33
CA GLN A 100 8.33 -15.44 7.10
C GLN A 100 8.84 -16.66 6.32
N ASN A 101 8.24 -17.81 6.54
CA ASN A 101 8.32 -18.93 5.60
C ASN A 101 7.57 -18.56 4.31
N PRO A 102 7.80 -19.26 3.18
CA PRO A 102 7.11 -18.95 1.92
C PRO A 102 5.57 -19.02 1.96
N ASP A 103 4.99 -19.65 2.98
CA ASP A 103 3.53 -19.73 3.20
C ASP A 103 2.96 -18.57 4.05
N GLY A 104 3.82 -17.66 4.52
CA GLY A 104 3.47 -16.50 5.34
C GLY A 104 3.56 -16.74 6.85
N THR A 105 3.79 -17.96 7.33
CA THR A 105 3.99 -18.18 8.78
C THR A 105 5.31 -17.57 9.24
N VAL A 106 5.40 -17.15 10.52
CA VAL A 106 6.66 -16.62 11.09
C VAL A 106 7.75 -17.69 11.02
N ALA A 107 8.90 -17.34 10.46
CA ALA A 107 10.06 -18.21 10.42
C ALA A 107 10.88 -18.10 11.71
N THR A 108 11.50 -19.21 12.10
CA THR A 108 12.48 -19.23 13.19
C THR A 108 13.88 -19.33 12.60
N TYR A 109 14.70 -18.29 12.79
CA TYR A 109 16.09 -18.24 12.34
C TYR A 109 17.02 -18.49 13.53
N HIS A 110 17.66 -19.67 13.57
CA HIS A 110 18.60 -20.05 14.66
C HIS A 110 18.06 -19.83 16.08
N GLY A 111 16.76 -20.10 16.30
CA GLY A 111 16.10 -19.93 17.61
C GLY A 111 15.49 -18.55 17.85
N TYR A 112 15.59 -17.63 16.89
CA TYR A 112 15.03 -16.27 16.99
C TYR A 112 13.85 -16.05 16.05
N ASN A 113 12.91 -15.21 16.50
CA ASN A 113 11.98 -14.51 15.63
C ASN A 113 12.61 -13.19 15.21
N LEU A 114 12.50 -12.85 13.93
CA LEU A 114 13.11 -11.66 13.32
C LEU A 114 11.99 -10.74 12.80
N VAL A 115 12.13 -9.44 13.03
CA VAL A 115 11.22 -8.39 12.54
C VAL A 115 12.05 -7.29 11.92
N PHE A 116 11.78 -7.00 10.66
CA PHE A 116 12.29 -5.81 9.99
C PHE A 116 11.29 -4.68 10.24
N ALA A 117 11.79 -3.48 10.50
CA ALA A 117 10.93 -2.32 10.69
C ALA A 117 11.59 -1.06 10.12
N LEU A 118 10.74 -0.16 9.63
CA LEU A 118 11.16 1.21 9.35
C LEU A 118 11.39 1.94 10.66
N ALA A 119 12.54 2.60 10.77
CA ALA A 119 12.85 3.45 11.91
C ALA A 119 13.67 4.67 11.50
N GLY A 120 13.57 5.73 12.30
CA GLY A 120 14.27 6.99 12.05
C GLY A 120 14.13 8.00 13.19
N ASP A 121 14.88 9.09 13.09
CA ASP A 121 14.80 10.23 14.00
C ASP A 121 13.39 10.84 13.97
N PRO A 122 12.67 10.89 15.12
CA PRO A 122 11.34 11.50 15.21
C PRO A 122 11.26 12.94 14.71
N LYS A 123 12.39 13.66 14.63
CA LYS A 123 12.47 15.04 14.14
C LYS A 123 12.71 15.15 12.65
N ASN A 124 13.05 14.06 11.97
CA ASN A 124 13.32 14.04 10.55
C ASN A 124 12.34 13.09 9.84
N VAL A 125 11.31 13.67 9.22
CA VAL A 125 10.28 12.90 8.49
C VAL A 125 10.85 12.09 7.33
N ASP A 126 12.00 12.52 6.79
CA ASP A 126 12.70 11.88 5.69
C ASP A 126 13.78 10.87 6.14
N ASP A 127 14.04 10.75 7.45
CA ASP A 127 14.91 9.70 7.97
C ASP A 127 14.11 8.39 8.03
N THR A 128 14.39 7.51 7.09
CA THR A 128 13.70 6.22 6.98
C THR A 128 14.68 5.16 6.51
N SER A 129 15.06 4.31 7.46
CA SER A 129 15.96 3.17 7.26
C SER A 129 15.32 1.90 7.78
N ILE A 130 15.69 0.75 7.21
CA ILE A 130 15.25 -0.56 7.69
C ILE A 130 16.19 -1.03 8.79
N TYR A 131 15.63 -1.25 9.97
CA TYR A 131 16.30 -1.87 11.11
C TYR A 131 15.82 -3.30 11.29
N LEU A 132 16.67 -4.14 11.87
CA LEU A 132 16.29 -5.50 12.29
C LEU A 132 16.17 -5.58 13.81
N PHE A 133 14.99 -5.99 14.26
CA PHE A 133 14.71 -6.40 15.61
C PHE A 133 14.64 -7.93 15.70
N TYR A 134 15.09 -8.50 16.81
CA TYR A 134 15.04 -9.93 17.03
C TYR A 134 14.77 -10.26 18.50
N GLN A 135 14.04 -11.35 18.73
CA GLN A 135 13.75 -11.88 20.06
C GLN A 135 13.88 -13.40 20.04
N LYS A 136 14.11 -14.06 21.18
CA LYS A 136 14.10 -15.53 21.20
C LYS A 136 12.70 -16.04 20.92
N LYS A 137 12.60 -17.17 20.22
CA LYS A 137 11.31 -17.84 20.02
C LYS A 137 10.67 -18.16 21.38
N GLY A 138 9.39 -17.80 21.53
CA GLY A 138 8.62 -18.02 22.76
C GLY A 138 8.67 -16.85 23.77
N GLU A 139 9.54 -15.86 23.54
CA GLU A 139 9.45 -14.59 24.28
C GLU A 139 8.31 -13.73 23.71
N THR A 140 7.63 -12.97 24.57
CA THR A 140 6.49 -12.13 24.16
C THR A 140 6.60 -10.69 24.65
N SER A 141 7.45 -10.41 25.64
CA SER A 141 7.61 -9.04 26.16
C SER A 141 8.25 -8.13 25.12
N ILE A 142 7.78 -6.89 25.02
CA ILE A 142 8.45 -5.88 24.19
C ILE A 142 9.91 -5.67 24.61
N ASP A 143 10.22 -5.84 25.89
CA ASP A 143 11.55 -5.69 26.45
C ASP A 143 12.54 -6.78 25.95
N SER A 144 12.03 -7.84 25.31
CA SER A 144 12.84 -8.92 24.73
C SER A 144 13.33 -8.65 23.30
N TRP A 145 12.74 -7.68 22.60
CA TRP A 145 13.22 -7.26 21.30
C TRP A 145 14.57 -6.57 21.46
N LYS A 146 15.60 -7.19 20.89
CA LYS A 146 16.92 -6.60 20.67
C LYS A 146 16.97 -5.96 19.29
N ASN A 147 17.84 -4.97 19.11
CA ASN A 147 18.06 -4.28 17.84
C ASN A 147 19.45 -4.65 17.29
N ALA A 148 19.49 -5.25 16.09
CA ALA A 148 20.73 -5.59 15.39
C ALA A 148 21.31 -4.42 14.56
N GLY A 149 20.63 -3.27 14.55
CA GLY A 149 20.99 -2.07 13.81
C GLY A 149 20.33 -1.98 12.43
N ARG A 150 20.78 -1.00 11.63
CA ARG A 150 20.39 -0.85 10.22
C ARG A 150 20.81 -2.09 9.43
N VAL A 151 19.95 -2.52 8.51
CA VAL A 151 20.27 -3.62 7.59
C VAL A 151 21.36 -3.21 6.60
N PHE A 152 21.28 -1.98 6.10
CA PHE A 152 22.18 -1.45 5.09
C PHE A 152 23.14 -0.41 5.67
N LYS A 153 24.39 -0.45 5.21
CA LYS A 153 25.34 0.65 5.35
C LYS A 153 25.07 1.66 4.24
N ASP A 154 25.40 2.93 4.49
CA ASP A 154 25.22 3.97 3.47
C ASP A 154 26.00 3.70 2.17
N SER A 155 27.10 2.95 2.26
CA SER A 155 27.92 2.52 1.13
C SER A 155 27.27 1.43 0.26
N ASP A 156 26.37 0.61 0.83
CA ASP A 156 25.91 -0.62 0.18
C ASP A 156 25.16 -0.34 -1.13
N LYS A 157 24.41 0.77 -1.19
CA LYS A 157 23.69 1.23 -2.39
C LYS A 157 24.58 1.47 -3.62
N PHE A 158 25.90 1.66 -3.42
CA PHE A 158 26.85 1.91 -4.51
C PHE A 158 27.59 0.64 -4.97
N VAL A 159 27.59 -0.42 -4.16
CA VAL A 159 28.31 -1.68 -4.43
C VAL A 159 27.79 -2.43 -5.67
N PRO A 160 26.47 -2.63 -5.88
CA PRO A 160 25.99 -3.49 -6.95
C PRO A 160 26.08 -2.88 -8.36
N ASN A 161 26.53 -1.62 -8.48
CA ASN A 161 26.45 -0.84 -9.73
C ASN A 161 25.03 -0.86 -10.36
N ASP A 162 24.02 -0.89 -9.49
CA ASP A 162 22.62 -0.91 -9.88
C ASP A 162 22.20 0.50 -10.38
N PRO A 163 21.43 0.59 -11.48
CA PRO A 163 21.08 1.87 -12.08
C PRO A 163 20.20 2.77 -11.20
N TYR A 164 19.46 2.20 -10.26
CA TYR A 164 18.50 2.92 -9.41
C TYR A 164 19.03 3.12 -7.99
N LEU A 165 19.67 2.10 -7.39
CA LEU A 165 20.04 2.13 -5.96
C LEU A 165 20.97 3.27 -5.57
N LYS A 166 21.88 3.67 -6.46
CA LYS A 166 22.78 4.80 -6.19
C LYS A 166 22.07 6.14 -5.93
N TYR A 167 20.80 6.27 -6.33
CA TYR A 167 19.96 7.44 -6.09
C TYR A 167 19.02 7.28 -4.90
N GLN A 168 19.05 6.14 -4.22
CA GLN A 168 18.22 5.87 -3.06
C GLN A 168 18.51 6.88 -1.93
N THR A 169 17.45 7.48 -1.41
CA THR A 169 17.47 8.38 -0.26
C THR A 169 16.79 7.78 0.97
N GLN A 170 15.83 6.86 0.78
CA GLN A 170 15.10 6.21 1.88
C GLN A 170 14.88 4.71 1.58
N GLU A 171 14.77 3.91 2.63
CA GLU A 171 14.47 2.48 2.58
C GLU A 171 13.06 2.25 3.12
N TRP A 172 12.08 2.03 2.25
CA TRP A 172 10.68 1.84 2.62
C TRP A 172 10.29 0.35 2.69
N SER A 173 9.05 0.10 3.13
CA SER A 173 8.51 -1.20 3.52
C SER A 173 8.60 -2.30 2.46
N GLY A 174 8.43 -3.54 2.92
CA GLY A 174 8.34 -4.73 2.08
C GLY A 174 8.08 -6.02 2.88
N SER A 175 8.85 -7.07 2.62
CA SER A 175 8.71 -8.38 3.24
C SER A 175 10.06 -9.11 3.34
N ALA A 176 10.14 -10.15 4.15
CA ALA A 176 11.34 -10.97 4.25
C ALA A 176 10.97 -12.44 4.30
N THR A 177 11.73 -13.29 3.60
CA THR A 177 11.52 -14.74 3.61
C THR A 177 12.76 -15.51 4.03
N LEU A 178 12.57 -16.59 4.81
CA LEU A 178 13.59 -17.59 5.05
C LEU A 178 13.60 -18.60 3.90
N THR A 179 14.67 -18.60 3.12
CA THR A 179 14.83 -19.50 1.99
C THR A 179 15.06 -20.94 2.44
N LYS A 180 14.84 -21.91 1.53
CA LYS A 180 15.04 -23.35 1.82
C LYS A 180 16.47 -23.71 2.21
N ASP A 181 17.45 -22.94 1.74
CA ASP A 181 18.87 -23.08 2.08
C ASP A 181 19.29 -22.22 3.30
N GLY A 182 18.31 -21.70 4.06
CA GLY A 182 18.56 -21.02 5.33
C GLY A 182 19.08 -19.59 5.20
N LYS A 183 18.81 -18.92 4.07
CA LYS A 183 19.18 -17.52 3.84
C LYS A 183 18.01 -16.60 4.15
N VAL A 184 18.31 -15.41 4.64
CA VAL A 184 17.31 -14.36 4.82
C VAL A 184 17.29 -13.49 3.58
N ARG A 185 16.19 -13.58 2.84
CA ARG A 185 15.95 -12.81 1.63
C ARG A 185 14.99 -11.67 1.94
N LEU A 186 15.48 -10.45 1.85
CA LEU A 186 14.71 -9.23 2.06
C LEU A 186 14.20 -8.69 0.71
N PHE A 187 12.96 -8.23 0.71
CA PHE A 187 12.36 -7.40 -0.33
C PHE A 187 11.89 -6.10 0.30
N TYR A 188 12.17 -4.98 -0.34
CA TYR A 188 11.87 -3.67 0.21
C TYR A 188 11.75 -2.65 -0.91
N THR A 189 11.43 -1.41 -0.55
CA THR A 189 11.25 -0.32 -1.51
C THR A 189 12.43 0.64 -1.44
N ALA A 190 13.19 0.77 -2.52
CA ALA A 190 14.19 1.83 -2.64
C ALA A 190 13.51 3.10 -3.15
N PHE A 191 13.38 4.10 -2.29
CA PHE A 191 12.78 5.39 -2.61
C PHE A 191 13.85 6.44 -2.93
N SER A 192 13.62 7.24 -3.96
CA SER A 192 14.51 8.34 -4.37
C SER A 192 13.78 9.68 -4.38
N GLY A 193 14.00 10.48 -3.34
CA GLY A 193 13.53 11.86 -3.28
C GLY A 193 14.17 12.75 -4.36
N SER A 194 15.39 12.41 -4.79
CA SER A 194 16.09 13.11 -5.87
C SER A 194 15.51 12.86 -7.27
N GLN A 195 14.67 11.84 -7.41
CA GLN A 195 14.03 11.45 -8.67
C GLN A 195 12.50 11.47 -8.54
N TYR A 196 11.97 12.59 -8.04
CA TYR A 196 10.53 12.84 -7.93
C TYR A 196 9.77 11.77 -7.13
N GLY A 197 10.44 11.15 -6.14
CA GLY A 197 9.85 10.08 -5.35
C GLY A 197 9.72 8.74 -6.06
N LYS A 198 10.60 8.46 -7.04
CA LYS A 198 10.68 7.13 -7.68
C LYS A 198 10.76 6.05 -6.61
N GLN A 199 9.83 5.10 -6.65
CA GLN A 199 9.81 3.90 -5.82
C GLN A 199 10.21 2.71 -6.70
N THR A 200 11.12 1.87 -6.21
CA THR A 200 11.62 0.70 -6.94
C THR A 200 11.62 -0.52 -6.03
N LEU A 201 10.92 -1.58 -6.44
CA LEU A 201 10.95 -2.86 -5.74
C LEU A 201 12.37 -3.40 -5.78
N THR A 202 12.92 -3.75 -4.63
CA THR A 202 14.34 -4.07 -4.45
C THR A 202 14.50 -5.30 -3.58
N THR A 203 15.59 -6.06 -3.78
CA THR A 203 15.92 -7.22 -2.95
C THR A 203 17.39 -7.23 -2.52
N ALA A 204 17.67 -7.87 -1.38
CA ALA A 204 19.01 -8.23 -0.93
C ALA A 204 18.96 -9.51 -0.09
N GLN A 205 20.06 -10.25 -0.03
CA GLN A 205 20.28 -11.26 1.01
C GLN A 205 20.96 -10.59 2.20
N VAL A 206 20.43 -10.82 3.41
CA VAL A 206 21.02 -10.31 4.66
C VAL A 206 21.84 -11.41 5.31
N ASN A 207 23.12 -11.11 5.57
CA ASN A 207 24.07 -12.06 6.12
C ASN A 207 24.31 -11.80 7.61
N PHE A 208 24.23 -12.88 8.39
CA PHE A 208 24.30 -12.83 9.85
C PHE A 208 25.48 -13.62 10.41
N SER A 209 25.93 -13.20 11.57
CA SER A 209 26.72 -14.02 12.49
C SER A 209 26.04 -14.07 13.86
N GLN A 210 26.41 -15.08 14.65
CA GLN A 210 25.97 -15.25 16.03
C GLN A 210 27.24 -15.33 16.91
N PRO A 211 27.80 -14.18 17.33
CA PRO A 211 29.06 -14.16 18.08
C PRO A 211 28.98 -14.83 19.45
N ASP A 212 27.78 -14.94 20.03
CA ASP A 212 27.49 -15.61 21.29
C ASP A 212 26.04 -16.15 21.30
N SER A 213 25.62 -16.81 22.39
CA SER A 213 24.29 -17.45 22.47
C SER A 213 23.09 -16.49 22.48
N ASP A 214 23.33 -15.19 22.65
CA ASP A 214 22.28 -14.19 22.89
C ASP A 214 22.30 -13.03 21.87
N THR A 215 23.27 -12.98 20.96
CA THR A 215 23.46 -11.87 20.04
C THR A 215 23.36 -12.33 18.59
N LEU A 216 22.47 -11.69 17.82
CA LEU A 216 22.43 -11.79 16.36
C LEU A 216 23.03 -10.50 15.78
N LYS A 217 24.00 -10.64 14.87
CA LYS A 217 24.71 -9.50 14.26
C LYS A 217 24.59 -9.53 12.74
N ILE A 218 24.31 -8.38 12.14
CA ILE A 218 24.37 -8.18 10.69
C ILE A 218 25.83 -7.99 10.28
N GLU A 219 26.34 -8.85 9.40
CA GLU A 219 27.69 -8.70 8.84
C GLU A 219 27.70 -7.83 7.57
N GLY A 220 26.62 -7.92 6.80
CA GLY A 220 26.39 -7.12 5.60
C GLY A 220 25.31 -7.73 4.72
N VAL A 221 25.22 -7.22 3.50
CA VAL A 221 24.28 -7.69 2.49
C VAL A 221 25.02 -8.14 1.23
N GLU A 222 24.39 -9.04 0.47
CA GLU A 222 24.83 -9.44 -0.85
C GLU A 222 23.63 -9.65 -1.78
N ASP A 223 23.88 -9.88 -3.06
CA ASP A 223 22.84 -10.01 -4.09
C ASP A 223 21.80 -8.86 -4.03
N HIS A 224 22.32 -7.65 -3.78
CA HIS A 224 21.55 -6.41 -3.62
C HIS A 224 21.26 -5.80 -5.00
N LYS A 225 19.98 -5.73 -5.38
CA LYS A 225 19.57 -5.33 -6.73
C LYS A 225 18.12 -4.85 -6.77
N SER A 226 17.84 -3.91 -7.67
CA SER A 226 16.48 -3.55 -8.04
C SER A 226 15.82 -4.67 -8.87
N VAL A 227 14.53 -4.85 -8.65
CA VAL A 227 13.70 -5.90 -9.27
C VAL A 227 12.73 -5.30 -10.28
N PHE A 228 12.01 -4.24 -9.93
CA PHE A 228 10.96 -3.69 -10.78
C PHE A 228 10.60 -2.24 -10.44
N ASP A 229 10.38 -1.40 -11.46
CA ASP A 229 10.14 0.04 -11.33
C ASP A 229 8.93 0.54 -12.17
N GLY A 230 8.06 -0.37 -12.61
CA GLY A 230 6.95 -0.07 -13.52
C GLY A 230 7.24 -0.27 -15.01
N ALA A 231 8.51 -0.51 -15.40
CA ALA A 231 8.93 -0.76 -16.77
C ALA A 231 8.37 0.28 -17.77
N ASP A 232 7.64 -0.16 -18.80
CA ASP A 232 7.12 0.69 -19.88
C ASP A 232 5.80 1.43 -19.54
N GLY A 233 5.30 1.32 -18.31
CA GLY A 233 4.09 2.03 -17.90
C GLY A 233 2.78 1.41 -18.40
N THR A 234 2.84 0.22 -19.03
CA THR A 234 1.65 -0.39 -19.66
C THR A 234 0.76 -1.16 -18.69
N VAL A 235 1.35 -1.86 -17.73
CA VAL A 235 0.62 -2.67 -16.72
C VAL A 235 0.54 -1.94 -15.38
N TYR A 236 1.64 -1.30 -14.99
CA TYR A 236 1.73 -0.49 -13.78
C TYR A 236 2.29 0.87 -14.15
N GLN A 237 1.84 1.93 -13.49
CA GLN A 237 2.37 3.26 -13.68
C GLN A 237 3.87 3.28 -13.32
N ASN A 238 4.69 3.98 -14.10
CA ASN A 238 6.09 4.26 -13.76
C ASN A 238 6.26 5.74 -13.35
N VAL A 239 7.40 6.08 -12.74
CA VAL A 239 7.65 7.45 -12.27
C VAL A 239 7.64 8.49 -13.41
N GLN A 240 7.97 8.12 -14.65
CA GLN A 240 7.96 9.07 -15.76
C GLN A 240 6.54 9.54 -16.06
N GLN A 241 5.57 8.63 -16.03
CA GLN A 241 4.15 8.99 -16.22
C GLN A 241 3.64 9.92 -15.12
N PHE A 242 4.07 9.71 -13.88
CA PHE A 242 3.78 10.65 -12.78
C PHE A 242 4.41 12.02 -13.01
N ILE A 243 5.66 12.08 -13.50
CA ILE A 243 6.32 13.33 -13.86
C ILE A 243 5.57 14.05 -15.00
N ASP A 244 5.11 13.30 -16.00
CA ASP A 244 4.40 13.83 -17.17
C ASP A 244 3.06 14.50 -16.78
N GLU A 245 2.37 14.00 -15.75
CA GLU A 245 1.17 14.64 -15.16
C GLU A 245 1.48 15.90 -14.35
N GLY A 246 2.76 16.15 -14.03
CA GLY A 246 3.21 17.28 -13.21
C GLY A 246 3.61 16.90 -11.79
N ASN A 247 3.96 15.63 -11.54
CA ASN A 247 4.42 15.09 -10.25
C ASN A 247 3.51 15.52 -9.08
N TYR A 248 4.05 15.85 -7.91
CA TYR A 248 3.29 16.23 -6.72
C TYR A 248 2.33 17.41 -6.97
N SER A 249 2.65 18.33 -7.89
CA SER A 249 1.79 19.48 -8.19
C SER A 249 0.51 19.12 -8.95
N SER A 250 0.46 17.93 -9.54
CA SER A 250 -0.72 17.41 -10.24
C SER A 250 -1.84 16.95 -9.28
N GLY A 251 -1.49 16.67 -8.03
CA GLY A 251 -2.36 16.00 -7.05
C GLY A 251 -2.39 14.48 -7.17
N ASP A 252 -1.70 13.90 -8.16
CA ASP A 252 -1.57 12.45 -8.36
C ASP A 252 -0.68 11.81 -7.28
N ASN A 253 -0.84 10.50 -7.04
CA ASN A 253 -0.03 9.76 -6.08
C ASN A 253 0.62 8.52 -6.71
N HIS A 254 1.90 8.65 -7.07
CA HIS A 254 2.67 7.52 -7.59
C HIS A 254 3.11 6.54 -6.49
N THR A 255 2.81 5.26 -6.69
CA THR A 255 3.13 4.17 -5.77
C THR A 255 3.76 2.98 -6.53
N MET A 256 4.81 2.40 -5.95
CA MET A 256 5.49 1.17 -6.41
C MET A 256 6.27 0.56 -5.23
N ARG A 257 5.55 0.10 -4.21
CA ARG A 257 6.11 -0.20 -2.90
C ARG A 257 5.50 -1.43 -2.23
N ASP A 258 5.96 -1.72 -1.02
CA ASP A 258 5.46 -2.78 -0.16
C ASP A 258 5.47 -4.18 -0.80
N PRO A 259 6.59 -4.64 -1.39
CA PRO A 259 6.67 -5.95 -2.00
C PRO A 259 6.54 -7.07 -0.97
N HIS A 260 5.46 -7.82 -1.04
CA HIS A 260 5.16 -9.02 -0.28
C HIS A 260 5.49 -10.29 -1.06
N TYR A 261 6.46 -11.05 -0.54
CA TYR A 261 6.90 -12.31 -1.12
C TYR A 261 5.94 -13.46 -0.81
N VAL A 262 5.64 -14.27 -1.83
CA VAL A 262 4.83 -15.47 -1.68
C VAL A 262 5.21 -16.53 -2.71
N GLU A 263 5.05 -17.81 -2.36
CA GLU A 263 5.22 -18.92 -3.30
C GLU A 263 3.92 -19.70 -3.52
N ASP A 264 3.73 -20.21 -4.75
CA ASP A 264 2.71 -21.21 -5.06
C ASP A 264 3.29 -22.23 -6.05
N HIS A 265 3.19 -23.52 -5.71
CA HIS A 265 3.72 -24.63 -6.53
C HIS A 265 5.20 -24.44 -6.99
N GLY A 266 6.04 -23.81 -6.16
CA GLY A 266 7.45 -23.54 -6.45
C GLY A 266 7.72 -22.32 -7.34
N HIS A 267 6.69 -21.60 -7.76
CA HIS A 267 6.81 -20.29 -8.39
C HIS A 267 6.88 -19.21 -7.31
N LYS A 268 7.73 -18.20 -7.54
CA LYS A 268 8.00 -17.10 -6.61
C LYS A 268 7.35 -15.83 -7.12
N TYR A 269 6.69 -15.08 -6.24
CA TYR A 269 5.99 -13.86 -6.62
C TYR A 269 6.27 -12.73 -5.64
N LEU A 270 6.19 -11.49 -6.13
CA LEU A 270 5.98 -10.31 -5.31
C LEU A 270 4.59 -9.76 -5.60
N VAL A 271 3.82 -9.51 -4.55
CA VAL A 271 2.60 -8.72 -4.57
C VAL A 271 2.89 -7.37 -3.93
N PHE A 272 2.45 -6.27 -4.52
CA PHE A 272 2.93 -4.95 -4.12
C PHE A 272 1.88 -3.87 -4.34
N GLU A 273 2.00 -2.76 -3.63
CA GLU A 273 1.24 -1.55 -3.90
C GLU A 273 1.77 -0.88 -5.19
N ALA A 274 0.85 -0.51 -6.07
CA ALA A 274 1.14 0.17 -7.32
C ALA A 274 -0.04 1.05 -7.77
N ASN A 275 0.10 1.70 -8.91
CA ASN A 275 -0.99 2.31 -9.68
C ASN A 275 -1.16 1.57 -11.01
N THR A 276 -2.40 1.52 -11.54
CA THR A 276 -2.66 0.88 -12.84
C THR A 276 -1.90 1.57 -13.99
N GLY A 277 -1.45 0.79 -14.98
CA GLY A 277 -0.85 1.31 -16.22
C GLY A 277 -1.85 1.54 -17.36
N THR A 278 -1.34 2.01 -18.50
CA THR A 278 -2.15 2.45 -19.65
C THR A 278 -3.07 1.37 -20.24
N LYS A 279 -2.76 0.08 -20.05
CA LYS A 279 -3.54 -1.05 -20.58
C LYS A 279 -4.38 -1.79 -19.55
N THR A 280 -4.34 -1.39 -18.28
CA THR A 280 -5.02 -2.09 -17.18
C THR A 280 -6.04 -1.22 -16.44
N GLY A 281 -6.42 -0.09 -17.03
CA GLY A 281 -7.46 0.80 -16.49
C GLY A 281 -6.88 2.07 -15.91
N TYR A 282 -6.15 2.83 -16.73
CA TYR A 282 -5.43 4.03 -16.31
C TYR A 282 -6.32 5.14 -15.72
N GLN A 283 -5.69 6.05 -14.99
CA GLN A 283 -6.31 7.28 -14.51
C GLN A 283 -6.71 8.21 -15.66
N GLY A 284 -7.58 9.17 -15.35
CA GLY A 284 -8.07 10.20 -16.27
C GLY A 284 -9.59 10.31 -16.26
N GLU A 285 -10.11 11.34 -16.95
CA GLU A 285 -11.55 11.64 -16.98
C GLU A 285 -12.40 10.45 -17.50
N ASP A 286 -11.90 9.71 -18.48
CA ASP A 286 -12.59 8.55 -19.04
C ASP A 286 -12.76 7.39 -18.03
N SER A 287 -11.98 7.37 -16.94
CA SER A 287 -12.10 6.36 -15.89
C SER A 287 -13.46 6.46 -15.16
N LEU A 288 -13.99 7.68 -15.01
CA LEU A 288 -15.25 7.96 -14.31
C LEU A 288 -16.47 7.36 -15.01
N PHE A 289 -16.35 6.94 -16.27
CA PHE A 289 -17.45 6.37 -17.05
C PHE A 289 -17.41 4.84 -17.15
N ASN A 290 -16.44 4.18 -16.51
CA ASN A 290 -16.33 2.72 -16.51
C ASN A 290 -17.19 2.08 -15.42
N ARG A 291 -18.30 1.45 -15.80
CA ARG A 291 -19.22 0.75 -14.88
C ARG A 291 -18.57 -0.38 -14.07
N ALA A 292 -17.39 -0.86 -14.46
CA ALA A 292 -16.65 -1.86 -13.68
C ALA A 292 -16.20 -1.33 -12.31
N TYR A 293 -15.88 -0.03 -12.21
CA TYR A 293 -15.37 0.60 -10.98
C TYR A 293 -16.50 0.94 -9.99
N TYR A 294 -17.72 1.05 -10.48
CA TYR A 294 -18.89 1.34 -9.66
C TYR A 294 -19.49 0.08 -9.05
N GLY A 295 -19.49 -1.04 -9.77
CA GLY A 295 -20.25 -2.22 -9.36
C GLY A 295 -21.76 -1.98 -9.45
N GLY A 296 -22.54 -2.69 -8.63
CA GLY A 296 -23.99 -2.52 -8.56
C GLY A 296 -24.72 -2.77 -9.91
N ASN A 297 -25.87 -2.12 -10.07
CA ASN A 297 -26.66 -2.15 -11.31
C ASN A 297 -26.51 -0.84 -12.11
N LYS A 298 -27.10 -0.77 -13.31
CA LYS A 298 -27.00 0.43 -14.17
C LYS A 298 -27.62 1.69 -13.53
N SER A 299 -28.65 1.53 -12.71
CA SER A 299 -29.28 2.66 -12.01
C SER A 299 -28.33 3.26 -10.98
N PHE A 300 -27.71 2.39 -10.18
CA PHE A 300 -26.68 2.79 -9.22
C PHE A 300 -25.53 3.53 -9.91
N PHE A 301 -25.00 2.98 -11.00
CA PHE A 301 -23.94 3.64 -11.76
C PHE A 301 -24.34 5.07 -12.17
N LYS A 302 -25.52 5.25 -12.78
CA LYS A 302 -25.96 6.56 -13.27
C LYS A 302 -26.08 7.58 -12.14
N GLU A 303 -26.63 7.18 -11.01
CA GLU A 303 -26.78 8.02 -9.83
C GLU A 303 -25.41 8.41 -9.25
N GLU A 304 -24.58 7.41 -8.94
CA GLU A 304 -23.28 7.60 -8.31
C GLU A 304 -22.30 8.34 -9.22
N SER A 305 -22.27 8.04 -10.52
CA SER A 305 -21.40 8.75 -11.47
C SER A 305 -21.83 10.20 -11.63
N THR A 306 -23.14 10.47 -11.66
CA THR A 306 -23.67 11.85 -11.77
C THR A 306 -23.30 12.65 -10.53
N LYS A 307 -23.44 12.06 -9.34
CA LYS A 307 -23.03 12.66 -8.08
C LYS A 307 -21.53 12.96 -8.07
N LEU A 308 -20.69 12.00 -8.46
CA LEU A 308 -19.25 12.16 -8.48
C LEU A 308 -18.79 13.25 -9.46
N LEU A 309 -19.37 13.27 -10.67
CA LEU A 309 -19.04 14.26 -11.71
C LEU A 309 -19.42 15.69 -11.33
N GLN A 310 -20.46 15.87 -10.50
CA GLN A 310 -20.89 17.18 -10.00
C GLN A 310 -20.25 17.54 -8.64
N GLY A 311 -19.59 16.56 -8.00
CA GLY A 311 -19.05 16.68 -6.65
C GLY A 311 -17.63 17.25 -6.61
N PRO A 312 -17.18 17.72 -5.43
CA PRO A 312 -15.86 18.29 -5.25
C PRO A 312 -14.72 17.28 -5.41
N LYS A 313 -15.03 15.97 -5.33
CA LYS A 313 -14.08 14.86 -5.44
C LYS A 313 -13.89 14.35 -6.87
N LYS A 314 -14.45 15.02 -7.89
CA LYS A 314 -14.28 14.63 -9.30
C LYS A 314 -12.80 14.44 -9.64
N LYS A 315 -11.97 15.44 -9.38
CA LYS A 315 -10.55 15.41 -9.75
C LYS A 315 -9.77 14.32 -9.02
N ASP A 316 -9.97 14.19 -7.72
CA ASP A 316 -9.36 13.11 -6.91
C ASP A 316 -9.74 11.73 -7.47
N ALA A 317 -11.00 11.54 -7.90
CA ALA A 317 -11.46 10.27 -8.47
C ALA A 317 -10.95 10.03 -9.90
N GLU A 318 -10.65 11.07 -10.67
CA GLU A 318 -10.00 10.92 -11.99
C GLU A 318 -8.59 10.38 -11.84
N LEU A 319 -7.85 10.86 -10.83
CA LEU A 319 -6.48 10.46 -10.55
C LEU A 319 -6.42 9.07 -9.91
N ALA A 320 -7.31 8.80 -8.94
CA ALA A 320 -7.37 7.56 -8.18
C ALA A 320 -7.36 6.28 -9.06
N ASN A 321 -6.25 5.57 -9.05
CA ASN A 321 -6.04 4.35 -9.83
C ASN A 321 -5.11 3.33 -9.13
N GLY A 322 -5.08 3.34 -7.79
CA GLY A 322 -4.32 2.39 -6.98
C GLY A 322 -4.59 0.93 -7.34
N ALA A 323 -3.60 0.06 -7.11
CA ALA A 323 -3.62 -1.34 -7.52
C ALA A 323 -2.74 -2.20 -6.61
N LEU A 324 -3.15 -3.44 -6.37
CA LEU A 324 -2.26 -4.47 -5.84
C LEU A 324 -1.71 -5.28 -7.02
N GLY A 325 -0.46 -5.01 -7.34
CA GLY A 325 0.27 -5.63 -8.43
C GLY A 325 0.79 -7.02 -8.10
N ILE A 326 1.21 -7.74 -9.14
CA ILE A 326 1.94 -9.00 -9.01
C ILE A 326 2.99 -9.14 -10.13
N VAL A 327 4.16 -9.63 -9.75
CA VAL A 327 5.23 -10.07 -10.66
C VAL A 327 5.68 -11.47 -10.27
N GLU A 328 6.07 -12.28 -11.25
CA GLU A 328 6.77 -13.55 -11.02
C GLU A 328 8.27 -13.30 -11.01
N LEU A 329 8.99 -13.97 -10.12
CA LEU A 329 10.44 -13.92 -10.00
C LEU A 329 11.10 -15.19 -10.54
N ASN A 330 12.34 -15.04 -11.00
CA ASN A 330 13.25 -16.14 -11.24
C ASN A 330 13.76 -16.73 -9.91
N ASN A 331 14.48 -17.85 -9.99
CA ASN A 331 15.04 -18.48 -8.79
C ASN A 331 16.11 -17.63 -8.10
N ASP A 332 16.78 -16.75 -8.85
CA ASP A 332 17.74 -15.75 -8.38
C ASP A 332 17.07 -14.42 -7.97
N TYR A 333 15.75 -14.39 -7.85
CA TYR A 333 14.96 -13.22 -7.44
C TYR A 333 14.97 -12.04 -8.41
N THR A 334 15.46 -12.22 -9.65
CA THR A 334 15.26 -11.25 -10.73
C THR A 334 13.83 -11.31 -11.27
N LEU A 335 13.35 -10.24 -11.91
CA LEU A 335 12.05 -10.23 -12.56
C LEU A 335 11.98 -11.29 -13.67
N LYS A 336 10.98 -12.18 -13.58
CA LYS A 336 10.68 -13.16 -14.64
C LYS A 336 9.53 -12.70 -15.52
N LYS A 337 8.45 -12.19 -14.91
CA LYS A 337 7.24 -11.82 -15.65
C LYS A 337 6.43 -10.76 -14.93
N VAL A 338 6.05 -9.72 -15.68
CA VAL A 338 5.02 -8.77 -15.25
C VAL A 338 3.64 -9.40 -15.46
N MET A 339 2.82 -9.44 -14.41
CA MET A 339 1.47 -10.00 -14.44
C MET A 339 0.44 -8.88 -14.26
N LYS A 340 -0.82 -9.15 -14.62
CA LYS A 340 -1.90 -8.19 -14.42
C LYS A 340 -2.13 -7.95 -12.91
N PRO A 341 -2.58 -6.75 -12.50
CA PRO A 341 -2.95 -6.49 -11.12
C PRO A 341 -3.95 -7.51 -10.58
N LEU A 342 -3.86 -7.85 -9.29
CA LEU A 342 -4.82 -8.72 -8.63
C LEU A 342 -6.16 -7.99 -8.41
N ILE A 343 -6.06 -6.71 -8.03
CA ILE A 343 -7.18 -5.80 -7.78
C ILE A 343 -6.77 -4.35 -8.04
N ALA A 344 -7.72 -3.49 -8.41
CA ALA A 344 -7.54 -2.05 -8.53
C ALA A 344 -8.64 -1.26 -7.79
N SER A 345 -8.32 -0.04 -7.35
CA SER A 345 -9.18 0.89 -6.60
C SER A 345 -9.58 2.10 -7.43
N ASN A 346 -9.69 1.94 -8.74
CA ASN A 346 -10.04 3.01 -9.67
C ASN A 346 -11.23 3.83 -9.18
N THR A 347 -11.10 5.15 -9.23
CA THR A 347 -12.04 6.16 -8.72
C THR A 347 -12.25 6.18 -7.22
N VAL A 348 -11.88 5.13 -6.47
CA VAL A 348 -12.07 5.04 -5.02
C VAL A 348 -10.94 5.76 -4.30
N THR A 349 -9.70 5.37 -4.56
CA THR A 349 -8.50 5.96 -3.97
C THR A 349 -7.27 5.60 -4.79
N ASP A 350 -6.23 6.40 -4.62
CA ASP A 350 -4.94 6.24 -5.28
C ASP A 350 -3.89 5.50 -4.43
N GLU A 351 -4.27 5.11 -3.20
CA GLU A 351 -3.34 4.56 -2.22
C GLU A 351 -3.96 3.35 -1.49
N ILE A 352 -3.41 2.16 -1.75
CA ILE A 352 -3.78 0.90 -1.12
C ILE A 352 -2.51 0.15 -0.72
N GLU A 353 -2.09 0.38 0.52
CA GLU A 353 -0.77 0.09 1.08
C GLU A 353 -0.68 -1.31 1.68
N ARG A 354 0.53 -1.68 2.12
CA ARG A 354 0.81 -2.89 2.93
C ARG A 354 0.21 -4.16 2.32
N ALA A 355 0.43 -4.37 1.03
CA ALA A 355 -0.04 -5.55 0.33
C ALA A 355 0.35 -6.83 1.09
N ASN A 356 -0.61 -7.73 1.29
CA ASN A 356 -0.40 -8.96 2.06
C ASN A 356 -1.20 -10.11 1.43
N LEU A 357 -0.53 -11.20 1.03
CA LEU A 357 -1.17 -12.32 0.34
C LEU A 357 -0.68 -13.66 0.87
N PHE A 358 -1.58 -14.44 1.46
CA PHE A 358 -1.26 -15.76 1.98
C PHE A 358 -2.36 -16.77 1.71
N LYS A 359 -1.99 -18.05 1.80
CA LYS A 359 -2.93 -19.17 1.73
C LYS A 359 -3.26 -19.65 3.13
N MET A 360 -4.54 -19.75 3.45
CA MET A 360 -5.02 -20.25 4.73
C MET A 360 -6.24 -21.13 4.50
N ASN A 361 -6.25 -22.32 5.09
CA ASN A 361 -7.37 -23.28 5.00
C ASN A 361 -7.89 -23.50 3.57
N GLY A 362 -6.96 -23.61 2.60
CA GLY A 362 -7.25 -23.89 1.21
C GLY A 362 -7.71 -22.68 0.37
N LYS A 363 -7.73 -21.47 0.92
CA LYS A 363 -8.09 -20.22 0.20
C LYS A 363 -6.96 -19.20 0.26
N TRP A 364 -6.94 -18.31 -0.72
CA TRP A 364 -6.01 -17.19 -0.80
C TRP A 364 -6.68 -15.92 -0.29
N TYR A 365 -6.03 -15.24 0.65
CA TYR A 365 -6.50 -14.00 1.26
C TYR A 365 -5.54 -12.87 0.91
N LEU A 366 -6.07 -11.85 0.24
CA LEU A 366 -5.36 -10.63 -0.14
C LEU A 366 -5.85 -9.49 0.74
N LEU A 367 -4.95 -8.81 1.44
CA LEU A 367 -5.26 -7.67 2.30
C LEU A 367 -4.41 -6.45 1.91
N THR A 368 -4.91 -5.28 2.29
CA THR A 368 -4.26 -3.99 2.08
C THR A 368 -4.82 -2.97 3.07
N ASP A 369 -3.97 -2.04 3.50
CA ASP A 369 -4.39 -0.90 4.31
C ASP A 369 -4.70 0.31 3.45
N SER A 370 -5.63 1.17 3.89
CA SER A 370 -5.90 2.41 3.18
C SER A 370 -6.52 3.46 4.11
N ARG A 371 -6.31 4.74 3.78
CA ARG A 371 -6.81 5.89 4.53
C ARG A 371 -8.05 6.46 3.87
N GLY A 372 -9.13 6.58 4.63
CA GLY A 372 -10.37 7.25 4.21
C GLY A 372 -10.16 8.70 3.77
N SER A 373 -9.14 9.39 4.33
CA SER A 373 -8.76 10.75 3.92
C SER A 373 -8.35 10.89 2.45
N LYS A 374 -7.91 9.79 1.82
CA LYS A 374 -7.52 9.72 0.41
C LYS A 374 -8.60 9.04 -0.47
N MET A 375 -9.77 8.76 0.10
CA MET A 375 -10.89 8.16 -0.62
C MET A 375 -11.89 9.20 -1.11
N THR A 376 -12.68 8.84 -2.12
CA THR A 376 -13.74 9.68 -2.71
C THR A 376 -15.15 9.12 -2.45
N ILE A 377 -15.31 8.35 -1.38
CA ILE A 377 -16.53 7.63 -1.02
C ILE A 377 -17.30 8.39 0.05
N ASP A 378 -18.59 8.62 -0.17
CA ASP A 378 -19.42 9.30 0.82
C ASP A 378 -19.58 8.49 2.10
N GLY A 379 -19.58 9.19 3.24
CA GLY A 379 -19.69 8.58 4.56
C GLY A 379 -18.39 7.98 5.09
N ILE A 380 -17.33 7.92 4.27
CA ILE A 380 -15.96 7.64 4.71
C ILE A 380 -15.26 8.98 4.99
N GLY A 381 -14.88 9.19 6.25
CA GLY A 381 -14.26 10.41 6.76
C GLY A 381 -12.73 10.36 6.74
N SER A 382 -12.13 11.52 7.04
CA SER A 382 -10.67 11.68 7.06
C SER A 382 -9.96 10.98 8.22
N LYS A 383 -10.72 10.60 9.27
CA LYS A 383 -10.20 9.83 10.41
C LYS A 383 -10.24 8.32 10.16
N ASP A 384 -11.05 7.88 9.20
CA ASP A 384 -11.24 6.46 8.96
C ASP A 384 -9.98 5.85 8.34
N ILE A 385 -9.52 4.74 8.93
CA ILE A 385 -8.43 3.91 8.46
C ILE A 385 -8.94 2.48 8.37
N TYR A 386 -8.59 1.79 7.31
CA TYR A 386 -9.10 0.47 7.01
C TYR A 386 -7.98 -0.52 6.75
N MET A 387 -8.19 -1.75 7.19
CA MET A 387 -7.64 -2.91 6.50
C MET A 387 -8.77 -3.50 5.66
N LEU A 388 -8.56 -3.56 4.35
CA LEU A 388 -9.46 -4.20 3.38
C LEU A 388 -8.97 -5.61 3.06
N GLY A 389 -9.87 -6.50 2.68
CA GLY A 389 -9.53 -7.88 2.40
C GLY A 389 -10.43 -8.57 1.40
N TYR A 390 -9.83 -9.49 0.66
CA TYR A 390 -10.43 -10.20 -0.46
C TYR A 390 -10.01 -11.67 -0.44
N VAL A 391 -10.85 -12.54 -0.99
CA VAL A 391 -10.63 -13.98 -1.01
C VAL A 391 -10.74 -14.57 -2.42
N SER A 392 -9.89 -15.53 -2.72
CA SER A 392 -9.88 -16.30 -3.97
C SER A 392 -9.60 -17.78 -3.68
N ASN A 393 -9.94 -18.64 -4.64
CA ASN A 393 -9.50 -20.04 -4.63
C ASN A 393 -8.09 -20.20 -5.23
N SER A 394 -7.55 -19.16 -5.87
CA SER A 394 -6.25 -19.15 -6.57
C SER A 394 -5.46 -17.88 -6.24
N LEU A 395 -4.13 -17.99 -6.19
CA LEU A 395 -3.20 -16.88 -5.92
C LEU A 395 -3.49 -15.67 -6.81
N THR A 396 -3.75 -15.91 -8.09
CA THR A 396 -3.92 -14.86 -9.12
C THR A 396 -5.39 -14.46 -9.32
N GLY A 397 -6.27 -14.72 -8.35
CA GLY A 397 -7.68 -14.35 -8.41
C GLY A 397 -8.57 -15.27 -9.27
N PRO A 398 -9.80 -14.82 -9.61
CA PRO A 398 -10.37 -13.52 -9.25
C PRO A 398 -10.66 -13.40 -7.74
N PHE A 399 -10.38 -12.23 -7.18
CA PHE A 399 -10.61 -11.92 -5.78
C PHE A 399 -12.00 -11.34 -5.57
N LYS A 400 -12.68 -11.78 -4.50
CA LYS A 400 -13.99 -11.25 -4.09
C LYS A 400 -13.89 -10.63 -2.70
N PRO A 401 -14.65 -9.55 -2.41
CA PRO A 401 -14.54 -8.87 -1.12
C PRO A 401 -14.94 -9.79 0.05
N LEU A 402 -14.11 -9.80 1.10
CA LEU A 402 -14.50 -10.34 2.39
C LEU A 402 -15.64 -9.51 2.97
N ASN A 403 -16.50 -10.14 3.78
CA ASN A 403 -17.60 -9.45 4.47
C ASN A 403 -18.51 -8.63 3.51
N LYS A 404 -18.62 -9.05 2.24
CA LYS A 404 -19.43 -8.45 1.16
C LYS A 404 -19.00 -7.06 0.67
N SER A 405 -18.16 -6.34 1.40
CA SER A 405 -17.69 -4.98 1.06
C SER A 405 -16.17 -4.88 0.89
N GLY A 406 -15.43 -5.82 1.48
CA GLY A 406 -13.98 -5.78 1.61
C GLY A 406 -13.53 -5.32 2.98
N LEU A 407 -14.40 -4.72 3.81
CA LEU A 407 -14.02 -4.29 5.16
C LEU A 407 -13.56 -5.48 6.02
N VAL A 408 -12.36 -5.38 6.60
CA VAL A 408 -11.85 -6.34 7.58
C VAL A 408 -11.59 -5.66 8.92
N LEU A 409 -10.89 -4.52 8.92
CA LEU A 409 -10.68 -3.68 10.10
C LEU A 409 -11.03 -2.22 9.82
N HIS A 410 -11.49 -1.53 10.87
CA HIS A 410 -11.73 -0.10 10.93
C HIS A 410 -11.11 0.47 12.21
N MET A 411 -10.37 1.56 12.04
CA MET A 411 -9.73 2.35 13.09
C MET A 411 -10.04 3.83 12.81
N ASP A 412 -10.50 4.58 13.81
CA ASP A 412 -10.94 5.97 13.67
C ASP A 412 -10.47 6.89 14.80
N GLN A 413 -9.47 6.47 15.55
CA GLN A 413 -8.90 7.27 16.64
C GLN A 413 -8.30 8.58 16.11
N ASP A 414 -8.23 9.57 17.00
CA ASP A 414 -7.64 10.85 16.64
C ASP A 414 -6.15 10.69 16.28
N TYR A 415 -5.66 11.50 15.35
CA TYR A 415 -4.28 11.44 14.88
C TYR A 415 -3.27 11.59 16.02
N ASN A 416 -3.60 12.39 17.05
CA ASN A 416 -2.73 12.63 18.20
C ASN A 416 -2.99 11.68 19.38
N ASP A 417 -3.88 10.71 19.23
CA ASP A 417 -4.07 9.68 20.25
C ASP A 417 -2.82 8.79 20.32
N ILE A 418 -2.23 8.62 21.51
CA ILE A 418 -1.06 7.76 21.69
C ILE A 418 -1.38 6.29 21.43
N THR A 419 -2.66 5.92 21.34
CA THR A 419 -3.10 4.59 20.95
C THR A 419 -3.44 4.47 19.47
N PHE A 420 -3.30 5.55 18.68
CA PHE A 420 -3.47 5.52 17.23
C PHE A 420 -2.64 4.41 16.62
N THR A 421 -3.23 3.58 15.77
CA THR A 421 -2.55 2.48 15.08
C THR A 421 -2.67 2.59 13.58
N TYR A 422 -1.62 2.17 12.87
CA TYR A 422 -1.64 2.06 11.42
C TYR A 422 -0.75 0.90 10.96
N SER A 423 -0.81 0.59 9.67
CA SER A 423 0.02 -0.44 9.08
C SER A 423 -0.34 -1.84 9.64
N HIS A 424 -1.64 -2.13 9.64
CA HIS A 424 -2.19 -3.39 10.13
C HIS A 424 -1.81 -4.52 9.19
N PHE A 425 -1.21 -5.57 9.73
CA PHE A 425 -0.69 -6.68 8.95
C PHE A 425 -1.11 -8.01 9.56
N ALA A 426 -1.80 -8.81 8.77
CA ALA A 426 -2.20 -10.16 9.14
C ALA A 426 -1.03 -11.15 8.99
N VAL A 427 -0.60 -11.74 10.10
CA VAL A 427 0.44 -12.77 10.18
C VAL A 427 -0.23 -14.16 10.27
N PRO A 428 -0.13 -14.99 9.20
CA PRO A 428 -0.62 -16.35 9.20
C PRO A 428 -0.04 -17.21 10.32
N GLN A 429 -0.88 -18.07 10.88
CA GLN A 429 -0.49 -19.04 11.90
C GLN A 429 -0.42 -20.44 11.27
N ALA A 430 0.39 -21.33 11.85
CA ALA A 430 0.61 -22.68 11.29
C ALA A 430 -0.68 -23.51 11.14
N LYS A 431 -1.70 -23.23 11.96
CA LYS A 431 -2.99 -23.92 11.93
C LYS A 431 -4.09 -23.05 12.56
N GLY A 432 -5.33 -23.46 12.32
CA GLY A 432 -6.52 -22.82 12.89
C GLY A 432 -7.15 -21.80 11.95
N ASN A 433 -8.11 -21.06 12.48
CA ASN A 433 -8.88 -20.07 11.73
C ASN A 433 -8.49 -18.64 12.11
N GLN A 434 -7.38 -18.45 12.83
CA GLN A 434 -6.96 -17.15 13.32
C GLN A 434 -5.64 -16.72 12.71
N VAL A 435 -5.51 -15.41 12.49
CA VAL A 435 -4.25 -14.73 12.20
C VAL A 435 -3.98 -13.73 13.32
N VAL A 436 -2.71 -13.40 13.51
CA VAL A 436 -2.30 -12.32 14.41
C VAL A 436 -2.25 -11.02 13.60
N ILE A 437 -2.91 -9.97 14.07
CA ILE A 437 -2.82 -8.63 13.51
C ILE A 437 -1.74 -7.86 14.26
N THR A 438 -0.70 -7.48 13.53
CA THR A 438 0.35 -6.57 14.02
C THR A 438 0.10 -5.17 13.45
N SER A 439 0.54 -4.13 14.14
CA SER A 439 0.55 -2.74 13.66
C SER A 439 1.61 -1.97 14.43
N TYR A 440 1.92 -0.74 14.01
CA TYR A 440 2.57 0.21 14.90
C TYR A 440 1.51 1.03 15.65
N ILE A 441 1.89 1.55 16.82
CA ILE A 441 1.07 2.42 17.66
C ILE A 441 1.80 3.74 17.95
N THR A 442 1.05 4.83 18.13
CA THR A 442 1.53 6.23 18.20
C THR A 442 2.05 6.73 16.85
N ASN A 443 1.52 7.85 16.34
CA ASN A 443 2.04 8.45 15.09
C ASN A 443 3.47 8.97 15.25
N ARG A 444 4.20 8.98 14.12
CA ARG A 444 5.59 9.46 14.07
C ARG A 444 5.69 10.93 14.44
N GLY A 445 6.69 11.29 15.23
CA GLY A 445 7.07 12.67 15.55
C GLY A 445 6.04 13.47 16.36
N ILE A 446 4.99 12.85 16.91
CA ILE A 446 3.94 13.58 17.65
C ILE A 446 4.29 13.83 19.12
N SER A 447 5.29 13.12 19.67
CA SER A 447 5.70 13.23 21.07
C SER A 447 7.21 12.98 21.23
N ASN A 448 7.80 13.61 22.26
CA ASN A 448 9.18 13.35 22.66
C ASN A 448 9.31 12.23 23.72
N GLU A 449 8.18 11.74 24.24
CA GLU A 449 8.12 10.71 25.28
C GLU A 449 7.50 9.41 24.74
N HIS A 450 6.50 9.53 23.88
CA HIS A 450 5.81 8.41 23.24
C HIS A 450 6.24 8.34 21.77
N HIS A 451 7.09 7.38 21.46
CA HIS A 451 7.57 7.14 20.10
C HIS A 451 6.64 6.18 19.36
N SER A 452 6.68 6.20 18.03
CA SER A 452 6.11 5.08 17.27
C SER A 452 6.77 3.78 17.72
N THR A 453 5.95 2.80 18.09
CA THR A 453 6.38 1.54 18.68
C THR A 453 5.50 0.40 18.19
N PHE A 454 5.84 -0.84 18.50
CA PHE A 454 4.97 -1.98 18.17
C PHE A 454 3.67 -1.91 18.96
N ALA A 455 2.53 -2.00 18.27
CA ALA A 455 1.23 -2.09 18.90
C ALA A 455 1.07 -3.43 19.64
N PRO A 456 0.24 -3.49 20.70
CA PRO A 456 -0.31 -4.76 21.18
C PRO A 456 -0.99 -5.47 20.00
N SER A 457 -0.49 -6.65 19.65
CA SER A 457 -1.08 -7.42 18.57
C SER A 457 -2.44 -7.98 19.01
N PHE A 458 -3.29 -8.43 18.08
CA PHE A 458 -4.56 -9.05 18.45
C PHE A 458 -5.00 -10.09 17.43
N LEU A 459 -6.05 -10.86 17.73
CA LEU A 459 -6.47 -11.96 16.85
C LEU A 459 -7.62 -11.56 15.94
N LEU A 460 -7.51 -11.94 14.67
CA LEU A 460 -8.58 -11.89 13.69
C LEU A 460 -8.95 -13.31 13.27
N ASN A 461 -10.23 -13.68 13.44
CA ASN A 461 -10.75 -14.93 12.89
C ASN A 461 -11.08 -14.75 11.41
N ILE A 462 -10.73 -15.74 10.59
CA ILE A 462 -10.99 -15.80 9.15
C ILE A 462 -11.64 -17.16 8.84
N GLU A 463 -12.86 -17.13 8.30
CA GLU A 463 -13.57 -18.33 7.89
C GLU A 463 -14.29 -18.10 6.55
N GLY A 464 -13.85 -18.82 5.53
CA GLY A 464 -14.40 -18.70 4.18
C GLY A 464 -14.26 -17.27 3.66
N SER A 465 -15.38 -16.56 3.52
CA SER A 465 -15.44 -15.16 3.06
C SER A 465 -15.79 -14.16 4.16
N LYS A 466 -15.66 -14.55 5.43
CA LYS A 466 -15.98 -13.72 6.59
C LYS A 466 -14.77 -13.56 7.50
N THR A 467 -14.67 -12.42 8.17
CA THR A 467 -13.71 -12.18 9.22
C THR A 467 -14.36 -11.54 10.44
N SER A 468 -13.76 -11.68 11.61
CA SER A 468 -14.22 -11.01 12.83
C SER A 468 -13.05 -10.84 13.79
N VAL A 469 -12.88 -9.64 14.35
CA VAL A 469 -11.97 -9.42 15.48
C VAL A 469 -12.38 -10.33 16.62
N VAL A 470 -11.44 -11.09 17.16
CA VAL A 470 -11.70 -12.00 18.28
C VAL A 470 -11.81 -11.17 19.56
N GLN A 471 -12.90 -11.32 20.29
CA GLN A 471 -13.13 -10.57 21.52
C GLN A 471 -12.06 -10.90 22.57
N ASN A 472 -11.57 -9.86 23.27
CA ASN A 472 -10.57 -9.98 24.34
C ASN A 472 -9.29 -10.73 23.92
N SER A 473 -8.82 -10.47 22.70
CA SER A 473 -7.68 -11.16 22.10
C SER A 473 -6.42 -10.31 21.96
N ILE A 474 -6.33 -9.21 22.70
CA ILE A 474 -5.11 -8.38 22.75
C ILE A 474 -3.97 -9.23 23.33
N LEU A 475 -2.85 -9.23 22.62
CA LEU A 475 -1.59 -9.90 22.91
C LEU A 475 -0.55 -8.86 23.34
N ALA A 476 0.69 -9.29 23.58
CA ALA A 476 1.77 -8.37 23.89
C ALA A 476 2.15 -7.48 22.68
N GLN A 477 2.85 -6.38 22.97
CA GLN A 477 3.35 -5.45 21.94
C GLN A 477 4.34 -6.16 21.01
N GLY A 478 4.02 -6.17 19.71
CA GLY A 478 4.83 -6.81 18.67
C GLY A 478 4.77 -8.35 18.66
N GLN A 479 3.85 -8.98 19.38
CA GLN A 479 3.73 -10.44 19.36
C GLN A 479 3.29 -10.95 17.98
N LEU A 480 4.04 -11.90 17.42
CA LEU A 480 3.84 -12.38 16.04
C LEU A 480 3.03 -13.68 15.94
N THR A 481 3.05 -14.48 17.00
CA THR A 481 2.47 -15.82 17.03
C THR A 481 1.57 -16.01 18.25
N ILE A 482 0.63 -16.95 18.15
CA ILE A 482 -0.30 -17.26 19.25
C ILE A 482 0.39 -18.09 20.36
N ASP A 483 1.37 -18.93 19.97
CA ASP A 483 2.03 -19.92 20.81
C ASP A 483 3.12 -19.38 21.75
#